data_AF-A0A519SAB2-F1
#
_entry.id   AF-A0A519SAB2-F1
#
_cell.length_a   1.000
_cell.length_b   1.000
_cell.length_c   1.000
_cell.angle_alpha   90.00
_cell.angle_beta   90.00
_cell.angle_gamma   90.00
#
_symmetry.space_group_name_H-M   'P 1'
#
loop_
_entity.id
_entity.type
_entity.pdbx_description
1 polymer ?
#
loop_
_entity_poly.entity_id
_entity_poly.type
_entity_poly.pdbx_seq_one_letter_code
_entity_poly.pdbx_strand_id
1 'polypeptide(L)'
;DPSEMMLAFEEMMRKKIVMPAHYMREMGVDIGKTFGHFTDAAQRLGVYTSNDYTEILDTLISEWKIADRTGLTPAAEKGRDYLMALPNRLRRVSDRMPVPKLEYQFKWIS
;
A
#
# COMPACT_ATOMS: atom_id res chain seq x y z
N ASP A 1 -23.85 -4.89 1.61
CA ASP A 1 -24.09 -4.09 2.81
C ASP A 1 -23.04 -2.98 2.87
N PRO A 2 -23.42 -1.68 2.86
CA PRO A 2 -22.48 -0.57 2.95
C PRO A 2 -21.63 -0.54 4.23
N SER A 3 -22.17 -0.98 5.37
CA SER A 3 -21.43 -0.97 6.64
C SER A 3 -20.35 -2.05 6.66
N GLU A 4 -20.69 -3.27 6.25
CA GLU A 4 -19.72 -4.38 6.20
C GLU A 4 -18.62 -4.12 5.17
N MET A 5 -18.95 -3.51 4.02
CA MET A 5 -17.93 -3.11 3.03
C MET A 5 -16.94 -2.10 3.62
N MET A 6 -17.44 -1.11 4.37
CA MET A 6 -16.59 -0.09 5.02
C MET A 6 -15.64 -0.72 6.03
N LEU A 7 -16.14 -1.63 6.86
CA LEU A 7 -15.34 -2.34 7.87
C LEU A 7 -14.27 -3.24 7.21
N ALA A 8 -14.63 -3.97 6.15
CA ALA A 8 -13.68 -4.78 5.40
C ALA A 8 -12.59 -3.91 4.75
N PHE A 9 -12.95 -2.76 4.18
CA PHE A 9 -11.99 -1.84 3.58
C PHE A 9 -11.04 -1.26 4.64
N GLU A 10 -11.57 -0.82 5.77
CA GLU A 10 -10.78 -0.38 6.92
C GLU A 10 -9.80 -1.48 7.37
N GLU A 11 -10.28 -2.71 7.53
CA GLU A 11 -9.49 -3.85 7.99
C GLU A 11 -8.32 -4.13 7.05
N MET A 12 -8.57 -4.19 5.74
CA MET A 12 -7.52 -4.40 4.74
C MET A 12 -6.47 -3.29 4.79
N MET A 13 -6.90 -2.04 4.96
CA MET A 13 -5.97 -0.92 5.04
C MET A 13 -5.20 -0.86 6.37
N ARG A 14 -5.74 -1.41 7.46
CA ARG A 14 -5.00 -1.60 8.72
C ARG A 14 -3.94 -2.70 8.60
N LYS A 15 -4.26 -3.78 7.89
CA LYS A 15 -3.34 -4.90 7.61
C LYS A 15 -2.24 -4.55 6.61
N LYS A 16 -2.42 -3.43 5.87
CA LYS A 16 -1.65 -3.05 4.68
C LYS A 16 -1.87 -4.03 3.54
N ILE A 17 -1.97 -3.53 2.32
CA ILE A 17 -2.07 -4.39 1.15
C ILE A 17 -0.67 -4.94 0.86
N VAL A 18 -0.48 -6.21 1.17
CA VAL A 18 0.78 -6.92 0.94
C VAL A 18 0.87 -7.30 -0.53
N MET A 19 2.03 -7.06 -1.14
CA MET A 19 2.25 -7.41 -2.55
C MET A 19 2.17 -8.93 -2.76
N PRO A 20 1.52 -9.42 -3.82
CA PRO A 20 1.36 -10.87 -4.03
C PRO A 20 2.69 -11.63 -4.06
N ALA A 21 3.74 -11.03 -4.63
CA ALA A 21 5.06 -11.61 -4.76
C ALA A 21 6.01 -11.33 -3.58
N HIS A 22 5.52 -10.92 -2.41
CA HIS A 22 6.36 -10.56 -1.26
C HIS A 22 7.29 -11.67 -0.75
N TYR A 23 7.05 -12.93 -1.12
CA TYR A 23 7.94 -14.07 -0.84
C TYR A 23 8.95 -14.39 -1.96
N MET A 24 9.06 -13.54 -2.98
CA MET A 24 10.01 -13.74 -4.07
C MET A 24 11.45 -13.93 -3.56
N ARG A 25 12.12 -14.95 -4.09
CA ARG A 25 13.51 -15.30 -3.79
C ARG A 25 14.21 -15.89 -5.01
N GLU A 26 15.49 -15.62 -5.13
CA GLU A 26 16.40 -16.36 -6.00
C GLU A 26 16.85 -17.67 -5.35
N MET A 27 17.31 -18.62 -6.16
CA MET A 27 17.89 -19.86 -5.66
C MET A 27 19.05 -19.58 -4.69
N GLY A 28 19.00 -20.16 -3.50
CA GLY A 28 20.01 -19.98 -2.44
C GLY A 28 19.89 -18.67 -1.65
N VAL A 29 18.82 -17.90 -1.83
CA VAL A 29 18.55 -16.66 -1.08
C VAL A 29 17.37 -16.87 -0.13
N ASP A 30 17.40 -16.19 1.03
CA ASP A 30 16.31 -16.21 2.00
C ASP A 30 14.98 -15.75 1.39
N ILE A 31 13.88 -16.30 1.91
CA ILE A 31 12.52 -15.98 1.46
C ILE A 31 12.27 -14.46 1.59
N GLY A 32 11.78 -13.83 0.52
CA GLY A 32 11.41 -12.41 0.50
C GLY A 32 12.59 -11.43 0.38
N LYS A 33 13.85 -11.88 0.48
CA LYS A 33 15.00 -10.97 0.40
C LYS A 33 15.17 -10.40 -1.02
N THR A 34 14.96 -11.21 -2.05
CA THR A 34 14.95 -10.72 -3.44
C THR A 34 13.81 -9.73 -3.68
N PHE A 35 12.65 -9.93 -3.03
CA PHE A 35 11.54 -8.98 -3.11
C PHE A 35 11.92 -7.58 -2.64
N GLY A 36 12.63 -7.45 -1.52
CA GLY A 36 13.11 -6.15 -1.02
C GLY A 36 14.00 -5.43 -2.03
N HIS A 37 14.98 -6.13 -2.62
CA HIS A 37 15.85 -5.54 -3.65
C HIS A 37 15.08 -5.14 -4.91
N PHE A 38 14.09 -5.94 -5.30
CA PHE A 38 13.22 -5.64 -6.44
C PHE A 38 12.37 -4.39 -6.18
N THR A 39 11.76 -4.26 -5.01
CA THR A 39 10.98 -3.06 -4.66
C THR A 39 11.86 -1.82 -4.56
N ASP A 40 13.10 -1.94 -4.08
CA ASP A 40 14.06 -0.84 -4.05
C ASP A 40 14.43 -0.35 -5.47
N ALA A 41 14.59 -1.29 -6.41
CA ALA A 41 14.81 -0.96 -7.82
C ALA A 41 13.57 -0.28 -8.43
N ALA A 42 12.37 -0.82 -8.21
CA ALA A 42 11.12 -0.23 -8.70
C ALA A 42 10.88 1.18 -8.16
N GLN A 43 11.18 1.42 -6.87
CA GLN A 43 11.05 2.74 -6.26
C GLN A 43 12.07 3.75 -6.82
N ARG A 44 13.33 3.34 -7.04
CA ARG A 44 14.34 4.20 -7.67
C ARG A 44 14.02 4.56 -9.11
N LEU A 45 13.49 3.62 -9.87
CA LEU A 45 13.12 3.82 -11.27
C LEU A 45 11.79 4.56 -11.43
N GLY A 46 11.05 4.80 -10.33
CA GLY A 46 9.74 5.45 -10.36
C GLY A 46 8.63 4.60 -10.99
N VAL A 47 8.83 3.28 -11.10
CA VAL A 47 7.83 2.36 -11.67
C VAL A 47 6.71 2.09 -10.68
N TYR A 48 7.06 1.91 -9.41
CA TYR A 48 6.12 1.80 -8.31
C TYR A 48 6.77 2.28 -7.01
N THR A 49 6.19 3.30 -6.40
CA THR A 49 6.69 4.02 -5.25
C THR A 49 5.68 4.02 -4.11
N SER A 50 6.12 4.46 -2.94
CA SER A 50 5.23 4.69 -1.80
C SER A 50 4.14 5.74 -2.07
N ASN A 51 4.35 6.64 -3.03
CA ASN A 51 3.34 7.61 -3.45
C ASN A 51 2.24 6.97 -4.28
N ASP A 52 2.59 6.07 -5.21
CA ASP A 52 1.62 5.34 -6.04
C ASP A 52 0.65 4.52 -5.17
N TYR A 53 1.14 3.90 -4.10
CA TYR A 53 0.30 3.22 -3.11
C TYR A 53 -0.76 4.15 -2.50
N THR A 54 -0.37 5.39 -2.20
CA THR A 54 -1.27 6.40 -1.63
C THR A 54 -2.27 6.88 -2.68
N GLU A 55 -1.82 7.15 -3.90
CA GLU A 55 -2.68 7.62 -4.99
C GLU A 55 -3.74 6.58 -5.39
N ILE A 56 -3.39 5.30 -5.40
CA ILE A 56 -4.36 4.21 -5.58
C ILE A 56 -5.43 4.28 -4.48
N LEU A 57 -5.04 4.47 -3.22
CA LEU A 57 -6.00 4.59 -2.12
C LEU A 57 -6.91 5.81 -2.29
N ASP A 58 -6.39 6.98 -2.64
CA ASP A 58 -7.19 8.17 -2.91
C ASP A 58 -8.20 7.93 -4.04
N THR A 59 -7.74 7.28 -5.12
CA THR A 59 -8.58 6.94 -6.27
C THR A 59 -9.73 6.04 -5.85
N LEU A 60 -9.46 4.98 -5.08
CA LEU A 60 -10.49 4.08 -4.56
C LEU A 60 -11.48 4.80 -3.63
N ILE A 61 -10.98 5.68 -2.74
CA ILE A 61 -11.81 6.48 -1.84
C ILE A 61 -12.77 7.38 -2.63
N SER A 62 -12.26 8.01 -3.69
CA SER A 62 -13.01 8.91 -4.58
C SER A 62 -14.03 8.13 -5.42
N GLU A 63 -13.58 7.10 -6.15
CA GLU A 63 -14.42 6.31 -7.05
C GLU A 63 -15.56 5.60 -6.32
N TRP A 64 -15.28 5.06 -5.12
CA TRP A 64 -16.31 4.40 -4.31
C TRP A 64 -17.17 5.37 -3.51
N LYS A 65 -16.87 6.67 -3.59
CA LYS A 65 -17.56 7.77 -2.91
C LYS A 65 -17.65 7.53 -1.41
N ILE A 66 -16.52 7.17 -0.79
CA ILE A 66 -16.45 6.78 0.61
C ILE A 66 -16.94 7.90 1.53
N ALA A 67 -16.60 9.16 1.21
CA ALA A 67 -17.04 10.34 1.95
C ALA A 67 -18.58 10.49 1.98
N ASP A 68 -19.25 10.14 0.89
CA ASP A 68 -20.68 10.36 0.71
C ASP A 68 -21.54 9.21 1.28
N ARG A 69 -20.92 8.16 1.82
CA ARG A 69 -21.65 7.04 2.43
C ARG A 69 -22.24 7.46 3.78
N THR A 70 -23.56 7.45 3.85
CA THR A 70 -24.36 7.78 5.04
C THR A 70 -25.21 6.59 5.48
N GLY A 71 -25.77 6.67 6.70
CA GLY A 71 -26.63 5.63 7.25
C GLY A 71 -25.86 4.37 7.65
N LEU A 72 -24.58 4.54 7.99
CA LEU A 72 -23.70 3.46 8.41
C LEU A 72 -23.88 3.17 9.90
N THR A 73 -23.47 1.97 10.33
CA THR A 73 -23.34 1.69 11.77
C THR A 73 -22.28 2.60 12.40
N PRO A 74 -22.33 2.85 13.72
CA PRO A 74 -21.31 3.67 14.40
C PRO A 74 -19.87 3.18 14.23
N ALA A 75 -19.67 1.87 14.04
CA ALA A 75 -18.35 1.30 13.76
C ALA A 75 -17.89 1.64 12.33
N ALA A 76 -18.78 1.50 11.34
CA ALA A 76 -18.49 1.83 9.96
C ALA A 76 -18.29 3.34 9.74
N GLU A 77 -18.98 4.22 10.47
CA GLU A 77 -18.69 5.67 10.46
C GLU A 77 -17.24 5.95 10.90
N LYS A 78 -16.75 5.32 11.96
CA LYS A 78 -15.34 5.43 12.39
C LYS A 78 -14.38 4.86 11.35
N GLY A 79 -14.75 3.77 10.69
CA GLY A 79 -13.98 3.18 9.60
C GLY A 79 -13.85 4.13 8.41
N ARG A 80 -14.94 4.82 8.03
CA ARG A 80 -14.92 5.88 7.02
C ARG A 80 -13.95 6.99 7.40
N ASP A 81 -14.04 7.50 8.63
CA ASP A 81 -13.17 8.60 9.09
C ASP A 81 -11.68 8.19 9.09
N TYR A 82 -11.38 6.93 9.47
CA TYR A 82 -10.04 6.36 9.36
C TYR A 82 -9.54 6.33 7.91
N LEU A 83 -10.36 5.82 6.99
CA LEU A 83 -10.02 5.71 5.57
C LEU A 83 -9.80 7.10 4.95
N MET A 84 -10.65 8.07 5.24
CA MET A 84 -10.53 9.45 4.75
C MET A 84 -9.25 10.15 5.24
N ALA A 85 -8.79 9.85 6.46
CA ALA A 85 -7.56 10.41 7.01
C ALA A 85 -6.28 9.69 6.54
N LEU A 86 -6.40 8.46 6.05
CA LEU A 86 -5.29 7.56 5.80
C LEU A 86 -4.33 8.03 4.69
N PRO A 87 -4.78 8.50 3.51
CA PRO A 87 -3.87 8.99 2.47
C PRO A 87 -2.91 10.07 2.97
N ASN A 88 -3.44 11.08 3.68
CA ASN A 88 -2.63 12.16 4.26
C ASN A 88 -1.62 11.66 5.29
N ARG A 89 -1.93 10.57 6.00
CA ARG A 89 -0.98 9.93 6.92
C ARG A 89 0.14 9.22 6.14
N LEU A 90 -0.21 8.51 5.06
CA LEU A 90 0.76 7.76 4.25
C LEU A 90 1.71 8.68 3.47
N ARG A 91 1.23 9.78 2.89
CA ARG A 91 2.10 10.79 2.23
C ARG A 91 3.17 11.32 3.19
N ARG A 92 2.77 11.73 4.40
CA ARG A 92 3.71 12.22 5.44
C ARG A 92 4.76 11.19 5.85
N VAL A 93 4.44 9.89 5.75
CA VAL A 93 5.40 8.81 6.00
C VAL A 93 6.33 8.65 4.81
N SER A 94 5.77 8.61 3.60
CA SER A 94 6.51 8.50 2.33
C SER A 94 7.56 9.61 2.17
N ASP A 95 7.19 10.86 2.46
CA ASP A 95 8.09 12.03 2.36
C ASP A 95 9.35 11.92 3.25
N ARG A 96 9.29 11.07 4.29
CA ARG A 96 10.39 10.87 5.24
C ARG A 96 11.23 9.63 4.91
N MET A 97 10.80 8.80 3.95
CA MET A 97 11.52 7.58 3.59
C MET A 97 12.69 7.94 2.67
N PRO A 98 13.93 7.56 3.04
CA PRO A 98 15.07 7.76 2.16
C PRO A 98 14.91 6.88 0.92
N VAL A 99 15.27 7.41 -0.25
CA VAL A 99 15.35 6.60 -1.46
C VAL A 99 16.45 5.54 -1.27
N PRO A 100 16.15 4.24 -1.44
CA PRO A 100 17.14 3.17 -1.32
C PRO A 100 18.28 3.41 -2.31
N LYS A 101 19.53 3.29 -1.85
CA LYS A 101 20.72 3.51 -2.69
C LYS A 101 21.41 2.23 -3.14
N LEU A 102 21.07 1.09 -2.54
CA LEU A 102 21.80 -0.16 -2.72
C LEU A 102 21.56 -0.72 -4.14
N GLU A 103 22.62 -0.83 -4.92
CA GLU A 103 22.60 -1.63 -6.14
C GLU A 103 22.70 -3.11 -5.79
N TYR A 104 21.80 -3.91 -6.36
CA TYR A 104 21.76 -5.36 -6.20
C TYR A 104 21.84 -6.00 -7.59
N GLN A 105 22.80 -6.90 -7.79
CA GLN A 105 22.94 -7.62 -9.04
C GLN A 105 22.02 -8.85 -9.00
N PHE A 106 20.93 -8.78 -9.77
CA PHE A 106 20.01 -9.91 -9.90
C PHE A 106 20.54 -10.98 -10.85
N LYS A 107 20.24 -12.26 -10.58
CA LYS A 107 20.61 -13.42 -11.40
C LYS A 107 19.83 -13.55 -12.70
N TRP A 108 18.72 -12.82 -12.87
CA TRP A 108 17.89 -12.88 -14.08
C TRP A 108 18.30 -11.89 -15.18
N ILE A 109 19.33 -11.05 -14.92
CA ILE A 109 19.88 -10.07 -15.88
C ILE A 109 21.35 -10.45 -16.22
N SER A 110 21.81 -11.62 -15.77
CA SER A 110 23.16 -12.14 -16.07
C SER A 110 23.27 -12.73 -17.47
#